data_AF-A0A2V8I0M6-F1
#
_entry.id   AF-A0A2V8I0M6-F1
#
_cell.length_a   1.000
_cell.length_b   1.000
_cell.length_c   1.000
_cell.angle_alpha   90.00
_cell.angle_beta   90.00
_cell.angle_gamma   90.00
#
_symmetry.space_group_name_H-M   'P 1'
#
loop_
_entity.id
_entity.type
_entity.pdbx_description
1 polymer ?
#
loop_
_entity_poly.entity_id
_entity_poly.type
_entity_poly.pdbx_seq_one_letter_code
_entity_poly.pdbx_strand_id
1 'polypeptide(L)'
;MKNDIRSTIQRVAGAVTAGLLLVAGVQQMRAGQQTRSAAHPPDWTNKVIEEKIWKLLEDHKSVFVTLPETDFRALGEGFDLPDGGKTVTDLATAAPGGAFDPRDLAKIPAEKLGYKAEWVVERYKRYNMDWDITGLKLTSLNPDANKYPWFIIMNGGAANFYEFFVDLKNRPGWGQFLAQKMNVMIVTIPGNFKYGGWEEPIQSAKRQPQYLLDRDLPIGESEVRNTLLNNRVVMQG
;
A
#
# COMPACT_ATOMS: atom_id res chain seq x y z
N MET A 1 55.08 -40.10 -8.29
CA MET A 1 54.49 -39.04 -7.45
C MET A 1 55.45 -37.86 -7.44
N LYS A 2 54.95 -36.68 -7.84
CA LYS A 2 55.69 -35.42 -8.09
C LYS A 2 56.21 -34.86 -6.75
N ASN A 3 57.51 -34.62 -6.55
CA ASN A 3 58.35 -33.49 -6.97
C ASN A 3 57.80 -32.11 -6.58
N ASP A 4 58.42 -31.55 -5.53
CA ASP A 4 58.25 -30.20 -5.02
C ASP A 4 59.67 -29.64 -4.81
N ILE A 5 59.98 -28.43 -5.30
CA ILE A 5 61.16 -27.59 -5.00
C ILE A 5 61.24 -26.37 -5.95
N ARG A 6 61.50 -25.19 -5.33
CA ARG A 6 62.05 -23.90 -5.86
C ARG A 6 61.06 -23.00 -6.64
N SER A 7 61.09 -21.67 -6.54
CA SER A 7 62.04 -20.70 -5.97
C SER A 7 61.44 -19.28 -5.94
N THR A 8 62.01 -18.45 -5.05
CA THR A 8 62.07 -16.98 -5.00
C THR A 8 62.20 -16.24 -6.35
N ILE A 9 61.59 -15.05 -6.46
CA ILE A 9 62.09 -13.75 -6.98
C ILE A 9 60.90 -12.91 -7.47
N GLN A 10 60.74 -11.68 -6.97
CA GLN A 10 60.59 -10.50 -7.82
C GLN A 10 60.79 -9.20 -7.03
N ARG A 11 61.56 -8.30 -7.64
CA ARG A 11 61.98 -6.97 -7.19
C ARG A 11 61.59 -5.98 -8.31
N VAL A 12 61.46 -4.72 -7.92
CA VAL A 12 61.60 -3.48 -8.71
C VAL A 12 60.32 -2.76 -9.17
N ALA A 13 60.12 -1.61 -8.51
CA ALA A 13 59.76 -0.27 -8.96
C ALA A 13 59.18 -0.03 -10.36
N GLY A 14 58.12 0.79 -10.41
CA GLY A 14 57.62 1.49 -11.59
C GLY A 14 56.99 2.82 -11.19
N ALA A 15 57.42 3.89 -11.84
CA ALA A 15 57.29 5.29 -11.44
C ALA A 15 55.90 5.91 -11.66
N VAL A 16 55.66 6.97 -10.89
CA VAL A 16 54.68 8.03 -11.13
C VAL A 16 55.03 8.77 -12.43
N THR A 17 54.08 8.92 -13.34
CA THR A 17 54.15 9.97 -14.37
C THR A 17 52.74 10.44 -14.72
N ALA A 18 52.48 11.70 -14.39
CA ALA A 18 51.34 12.45 -14.91
C ALA A 18 51.57 12.74 -16.39
N GLY A 19 50.54 12.53 -17.22
CA GLY A 19 50.56 12.86 -18.63
C GLY A 19 49.16 13.18 -19.12
N LEU A 20 48.88 14.48 -19.27
CA LEU A 20 47.74 15.00 -20.01
C LEU A 20 47.77 14.47 -21.45
N LEU A 21 46.65 13.98 -21.95
CA LEU A 21 46.39 13.83 -23.39
C LEU A 21 44.93 14.22 -23.67
N LEU A 22 44.76 15.38 -24.30
CA LEU A 22 43.59 15.67 -25.12
C LEU A 22 43.66 14.79 -26.38
N VAL A 23 42.51 14.28 -26.84
CA VAL A 23 41.91 14.53 -28.17
C VAL A 23 40.84 13.45 -28.50
N ALA A 24 39.74 13.95 -29.06
CA ALA A 24 38.74 13.30 -29.93
C ALA A 24 37.75 12.26 -29.35
N GLY A 25 36.54 12.76 -29.09
CA GLY A 25 35.34 12.35 -29.84
C GLY A 25 34.76 10.96 -29.57
N VAL A 26 33.73 10.90 -28.72
CA VAL A 26 32.59 9.99 -28.91
C VAL A 26 31.30 10.71 -28.50
N GLN A 27 30.52 11.13 -29.50
CA GLN A 27 29.08 11.28 -29.37
C GLN A 27 28.49 9.89 -29.09
N GLN A 28 27.96 9.62 -27.89
CA GLN A 28 26.73 8.83 -27.77
C GLN A 28 26.14 8.86 -26.36
N MET A 29 24.81 9.02 -26.33
CA MET A 29 23.86 8.71 -25.26
C MET A 29 23.76 9.67 -24.06
N ARG A 30 23.16 10.84 -24.31
CA ARG A 30 22.14 11.38 -23.42
C ARG A 30 20.80 11.37 -24.15
N ALA A 31 20.18 10.20 -24.19
CA ALA A 31 18.76 10.06 -24.53
C ALA A 31 18.00 9.91 -23.21
N GLY A 32 17.02 10.78 -22.96
CA GLY A 32 15.99 10.52 -21.94
C GLY A 32 15.78 11.54 -20.83
N GLN A 33 16.22 12.80 -20.94
CA GLN A 33 15.56 13.89 -20.20
C GLN A 33 14.70 14.68 -21.19
N GLN A 34 13.52 14.15 -21.50
CA GLN A 34 12.46 14.96 -22.10
C GLN A 34 11.94 15.89 -21.02
N THR A 35 12.33 17.16 -21.12
CA THR A 35 11.60 18.30 -20.56
C THR A 35 10.13 18.19 -20.98
N ARG A 36 9.25 17.81 -20.05
CA ARG A 36 7.81 17.66 -20.30
C ARG A 36 7.20 19.05 -20.49
N SER A 37 6.88 19.39 -21.74
CA SER A 37 6.13 20.59 -22.10
C SER A 37 4.65 20.41 -21.75
N ALA A 38 4.08 21.41 -21.07
CA ALA A 38 2.72 21.42 -20.53
C ALA A 38 1.67 21.83 -21.59
N ALA A 39 1.44 20.99 -22.60
CA ALA A 39 0.45 21.30 -23.64
C ALA A 39 -0.56 20.19 -23.99
N HIS A 40 -0.40 18.95 -23.51
CA HIS A 40 -1.40 17.90 -23.71
C HIS A 40 -1.44 17.02 -22.45
N PRO A 41 -2.62 16.74 -21.84
CA PRO A 41 -2.71 15.67 -20.87
C PRO A 41 -2.24 14.39 -21.60
N PRO A 42 -1.26 13.64 -21.08
CA PRO A 42 -0.79 12.46 -21.79
C PRO A 42 -1.95 11.48 -21.97
N ASP A 43 -2.01 10.85 -23.15
CA ASP A 43 -2.96 9.79 -23.48
C ASP A 43 -2.57 8.58 -22.62
N TRP A 44 -3.09 8.52 -21.39
CA TRP A 44 -2.61 7.66 -20.30
C TRP A 44 -3.05 6.21 -20.40
N THR A 45 -3.84 5.88 -21.41
CA THR A 45 -4.63 4.66 -21.42
C THR A 45 -4.75 4.09 -22.83
N ASN A 46 -4.90 2.77 -22.89
CA ASN A 46 -5.17 2.07 -24.13
C ASN A 46 -6.66 2.27 -24.51
N LYS A 47 -6.93 3.25 -25.37
CA LYS A 47 -8.29 3.61 -25.84
C LYS A 47 -9.13 2.42 -26.30
N VAL A 48 -8.52 1.44 -26.95
CA VAL A 48 -9.22 0.23 -27.42
C VAL A 48 -9.74 -0.59 -26.23
N ILE A 49 -8.96 -0.67 -25.16
CA ILE A 49 -9.36 -1.36 -23.93
C ILE A 49 -10.36 -0.51 -23.14
N GLU A 50 -10.21 0.81 -23.09
CA GLU A 50 -11.21 1.69 -22.46
C GLU A 50 -12.59 1.54 -23.11
N GLU A 51 -12.66 1.59 -24.44
CA GLU A 51 -13.91 1.36 -25.17
C GLU A 51 -14.53 -0.01 -24.84
N LYS A 52 -13.68 -1.03 -24.64
CA LYS A 52 -14.14 -2.36 -24.22
C LYS A 52 -14.73 -2.33 -22.81
N ILE A 53 -14.10 -1.60 -21.88
CA ILE A 53 -14.60 -1.44 -20.51
C ILE A 53 -15.94 -0.72 -20.51
N TRP A 54 -16.07 0.39 -21.24
CA TRP A 54 -17.32 1.13 -21.33
C TRP A 54 -18.45 0.27 -21.91
N LYS A 55 -18.18 -0.49 -22.97
CA LYS A 55 -19.16 -1.44 -23.53
C LYS A 55 -19.60 -2.52 -22.53
N LEU A 56 -18.70 -2.99 -21.66
CA LEU A 56 -19.05 -3.93 -20.60
C LEU A 56 -19.93 -3.24 -19.55
N LEU A 57 -19.58 -2.03 -19.10
CA LEU A 57 -20.36 -1.30 -18.09
C LEU A 57 -21.74 -0.85 -18.59
N GLU A 58 -21.90 -0.64 -19.90
CA GLU A 58 -23.16 -0.27 -20.55
C GLU A 58 -24.06 -1.48 -20.85
N ASP A 59 -23.62 -2.72 -20.60
CA ASP A 59 -24.45 -3.91 -20.80
C ASP A 59 -25.54 -4.01 -19.72
N HIS A 60 -26.66 -3.32 -19.95
CA HIS A 60 -27.83 -3.32 -19.07
C HIS A 60 -28.51 -4.69 -18.89
N LYS A 61 -28.13 -5.72 -19.67
CA LYS A 61 -28.67 -7.08 -19.54
C LYS A 61 -27.85 -7.95 -18.60
N SER A 62 -26.61 -7.55 -18.32
CA SER A 62 -25.69 -8.31 -17.47
C SER A 62 -25.73 -7.79 -16.03
N VAL A 63 -25.96 -8.70 -15.08
CA VAL A 63 -25.89 -8.37 -13.64
C VAL A 63 -24.44 -8.14 -13.21
N PHE A 64 -23.50 -8.83 -13.86
CA PHE A 64 -22.07 -8.70 -13.62
C PHE A 64 -21.33 -8.77 -14.96
N VAL A 65 -20.25 -8.00 -15.06
CA VAL A 65 -19.33 -8.05 -16.20
C VAL A 65 -17.91 -8.31 -15.71
N THR A 66 -17.12 -8.98 -16.54
CA THR A 66 -15.74 -9.34 -16.21
C THR A 66 -14.79 -8.84 -17.30
N LEU A 67 -13.68 -8.25 -16.88
CA LEU A 67 -12.58 -7.87 -17.75
C LEU A 67 -11.45 -8.90 -17.56
N PRO A 68 -10.97 -9.55 -18.64
CA PRO A 68 -9.82 -10.44 -18.55
C PRO A 68 -8.58 -9.72 -17.98
N GLU A 69 -7.78 -10.42 -17.17
CA GLU A 69 -6.56 -9.85 -16.56
C GLU A 69 -5.59 -9.28 -17.61
N THR A 70 -5.47 -9.94 -18.76
CA THR A 70 -4.62 -9.48 -19.87
C THR A 70 -5.06 -8.13 -20.40
N ASP A 71 -6.37 -7.90 -20.52
CA ASP A 71 -6.92 -6.63 -21.00
C ASP A 71 -6.76 -5.55 -19.94
N PHE A 72 -7.04 -5.88 -18.67
CA PHE A 72 -6.79 -4.97 -17.55
C PHE A 72 -5.33 -4.52 -17.49
N ARG A 73 -4.37 -5.45 -17.64
CA ARG A 73 -2.94 -5.11 -17.69
C ARG A 73 -2.56 -4.32 -18.95
N ALA A 74 -3.23 -4.58 -20.07
CA ALA A 74 -3.01 -3.87 -21.33
C ALA A 74 -3.50 -2.42 -21.34
N LEU A 75 -4.19 -1.97 -20.28
CA LEU A 75 -4.41 -0.54 -20.01
C LEU A 75 -3.07 0.22 -19.87
N GLY A 76 -1.96 -0.48 -19.59
CA GLY A 76 -0.63 0.11 -19.47
C GLY A 76 -0.47 1.00 -18.24
N GLU A 77 -1.39 0.87 -17.28
CA GLU A 77 -1.51 1.80 -16.18
C GLU A 77 -0.60 1.42 -15.00
N GLY A 78 0.25 2.37 -14.61
CA GLY A 78 1.18 2.33 -13.47
C GLY A 78 0.56 2.04 -12.10
N PHE A 79 0.03 0.82 -11.96
CA PHE A 79 -0.29 0.16 -10.72
C PHE A 79 0.91 -0.62 -10.18
N ASP A 80 2.07 -0.54 -10.84
CA ASP A 80 3.28 -1.25 -10.42
C ASP A 80 3.76 -0.77 -9.05
N LEU A 81 3.97 -1.72 -8.14
CA LEU A 81 4.57 -1.44 -6.84
C LEU A 81 6.10 -1.39 -7.00
N PRO A 82 6.80 -0.39 -6.43
CA PRO A 82 8.24 -0.22 -6.64
C PRO A 82 9.10 -1.45 -6.35
N ASP A 83 8.72 -2.25 -5.36
CA ASP A 83 9.41 -3.50 -4.99
C ASP A 83 8.51 -4.75 -5.15
N GLY A 84 7.46 -4.66 -5.97
CA GLY A 84 6.44 -5.71 -6.09
C GLY A 84 5.61 -5.89 -4.81
N GLY A 85 5.69 -4.95 -3.86
CA GLY A 85 5.02 -4.99 -2.56
C GLY A 85 5.71 -5.92 -1.55
N LYS A 86 6.97 -6.27 -1.79
CA LYS A 86 7.77 -7.11 -0.89
C LYS A 86 7.88 -6.49 0.50
N THR A 87 8.11 -5.19 0.61
CA THR A 87 8.27 -4.51 1.90
C THR A 87 7.04 -4.67 2.80
N VAL A 88 5.83 -4.53 2.25
CA VAL A 88 4.60 -4.72 3.03
C VAL A 88 4.38 -6.21 3.33
N THR A 89 4.69 -7.09 2.38
CA THR A 89 4.60 -8.54 2.57
C THR A 89 5.50 -9.02 3.71
N ASP A 90 6.74 -8.52 3.78
CA ASP A 90 7.69 -8.82 4.86
C ASP A 90 7.15 -8.35 6.21
N LEU A 91 6.59 -7.13 6.27
CA LEU A 91 5.99 -6.56 7.47
C LEU A 91 4.79 -7.40 7.96
N ALA A 92 3.90 -7.79 7.06
CA ALA A 92 2.75 -8.63 7.37
C ALA A 92 3.19 -10.03 7.81
N THR A 93 4.17 -10.64 7.14
CA THR A 93 4.66 -11.99 7.47
C THR A 93 5.34 -12.04 8.84
N ALA A 94 5.98 -10.95 9.26
CA ALA A 94 6.58 -10.85 10.60
C ALA A 94 5.53 -10.71 11.72
N ALA A 95 4.32 -10.25 11.41
CA ALA A 95 3.25 -10.07 12.38
C ALA A 95 2.38 -11.34 12.51
N PRO A 96 1.97 -11.71 13.74
CA PRO A 96 1.01 -12.80 13.95
C PRO A 96 -0.26 -12.60 13.11
N GLY A 97 -0.56 -13.58 12.25
CA GLY A 97 -1.75 -13.55 11.40
C GLY A 97 -1.79 -12.43 10.36
N GLY A 98 -0.67 -11.79 10.03
CA GLY A 98 -0.63 -10.68 9.06
C GLY A 98 -0.97 -9.31 9.64
N ALA A 99 -1.34 -9.23 10.92
CA ALA A 99 -1.89 -8.03 11.54
C ALA A 99 -0.82 -7.08 12.10
N PHE A 100 0.03 -6.53 11.23
CA PHE A 100 1.13 -5.62 11.61
C PHE A 100 0.64 -4.23 12.06
N ASP A 101 1.35 -3.55 12.97
CA ASP A 101 0.94 -2.19 13.36
C ASP A 101 1.04 -1.20 12.16
N PRO A 102 -0.05 -0.55 11.72
CA PRO A 102 -0.03 0.38 10.60
C PRO A 102 0.89 1.59 10.83
N ARG A 103 1.26 1.87 12.08
CA ARG A 103 2.27 2.89 12.41
C ARG A 103 3.67 2.47 12.01
N ASP A 104 3.96 1.17 11.91
CA ASP A 104 5.23 0.68 11.40
C ASP A 104 5.34 0.88 9.89
N LEU A 105 4.23 0.74 9.16
CA LEU A 105 4.16 1.09 7.75
C LEU A 105 4.42 2.59 7.53
N ALA A 106 3.89 3.46 8.39
CA ALA A 106 4.11 4.91 8.30
C ALA A 106 5.58 5.34 8.50
N LYS A 107 6.44 4.46 9.04
CA LYS A 107 7.89 4.70 9.17
C LYS A 107 8.66 4.40 7.88
N ILE A 108 8.03 3.73 6.91
CA ILE A 108 8.68 3.33 5.67
C ILE A 108 8.69 4.53 4.70
N PRO A 109 9.84 4.85 4.06
CA PRO A 109 9.91 5.94 3.10
C PRO A 109 8.91 5.78 1.95
N ALA A 110 8.30 6.89 1.54
CA ALA A 110 7.27 6.88 0.52
C ALA A 110 7.79 6.37 -0.83
N GLU A 111 9.05 6.65 -1.17
CA GLU A 111 9.71 6.24 -2.40
C GLU A 111 9.84 4.71 -2.48
N LYS A 112 9.92 4.04 -1.33
CA LYS A 112 9.98 2.58 -1.25
C LYS A 112 8.62 1.93 -1.51
N LEU A 113 7.54 2.61 -1.10
CA LEU A 113 6.16 2.11 -1.23
C LEU A 113 5.46 2.60 -2.52
N GLY A 114 5.91 3.72 -3.09
CA GLY A 114 5.21 4.45 -4.16
C GLY A 114 4.11 5.39 -3.65
N TYR A 115 3.92 5.47 -2.33
CA TYR A 115 2.98 6.35 -1.65
C TYR A 115 3.45 6.63 -0.23
N LYS A 116 3.04 7.76 0.34
CA LYS A 116 3.21 8.04 1.77
C LYS A 116 2.07 7.40 2.56
N ALA A 117 2.41 6.53 3.51
CA ALA A 117 1.46 5.96 4.46
C ALA A 117 1.37 6.80 5.73
N GLU A 118 0.16 6.99 6.26
CA GLU A 118 -0.11 7.67 7.52
C GLU A 118 -1.28 6.98 8.22
N TRP A 119 -1.06 6.52 9.46
CA TRP A 119 -2.14 6.03 10.32
C TRP A 119 -2.77 7.19 11.07
N VAL A 120 -4.06 7.41 10.88
CA VAL A 120 -4.82 8.47 11.54
C VAL A 120 -5.84 7.91 12.51
N VAL A 121 -6.01 8.61 13.63
CA VAL A 121 -7.02 8.34 14.65
C VAL A 121 -7.80 9.63 14.85
N GLU A 122 -9.11 9.57 14.67
CA GLU A 122 -10.01 10.68 14.96
C GLU A 122 -10.90 10.28 16.14
N ARG A 123 -10.89 11.10 17.20
CA ARG A 123 -11.76 10.93 18.36
C ARG A 123 -12.97 11.83 18.23
N TYR A 124 -14.15 11.24 18.26
CA TYR A 124 -15.41 11.97 18.18
C TYR A 124 -16.37 11.56 19.30
N LYS A 125 -17.30 12.47 19.63
CA LYS A 125 -18.29 12.24 20.67
C LYS A 125 -19.64 11.84 20.09
N ARG A 126 -20.20 10.73 20.54
CA ARG A 126 -21.54 10.23 20.15
C ARG A 126 -22.16 9.44 21.28
N TYR A 127 -23.47 9.58 21.50
CA TYR A 127 -24.17 8.98 22.66
C TYR A 127 -23.56 9.34 24.02
N ASN A 128 -23.02 10.56 24.12
CA ASN A 128 -22.27 11.03 25.28
C ASN A 128 -21.02 10.18 25.63
N MET A 129 -20.51 9.39 24.68
CA MET A 129 -19.31 8.58 24.79
C MET A 129 -18.28 9.05 23.75
N ASP A 130 -17.00 8.95 24.07
CA ASP A 130 -15.92 9.16 23.10
C ASP A 130 -15.74 7.90 22.25
N TRP A 131 -15.46 8.04 20.97
CA TRP A 131 -15.23 6.94 20.03
C TRP A 131 -14.00 7.25 19.19
N ASP A 132 -13.17 6.25 18.95
CA ASP A 132 -12.09 6.35 17.98
C ASP A 132 -12.52 5.70 16.66
N ILE A 133 -12.37 6.45 15.57
CA ILE A 133 -12.37 5.93 14.21
C ILE A 133 -10.97 6.08 13.66
N THR A 134 -10.50 5.08 12.92
CA THR A 134 -9.14 5.12 12.38
C THR A 134 -9.11 4.85 10.90
N GLY A 135 -8.02 5.26 10.27
CA GLY A 135 -7.80 4.97 8.87
C GLY A 135 -6.34 4.98 8.49
N LEU A 136 -6.04 4.21 7.45
CA LEU A 136 -4.76 4.23 6.77
C LEU A 136 -4.87 5.14 5.54
N LYS A 137 -4.24 6.32 5.61
CA LYS A 137 -4.13 7.26 4.50
C LYS A 137 -2.91 6.90 3.66
N LEU A 138 -3.12 6.77 2.35
CA LEU A 138 -2.12 6.47 1.35
C LEU A 138 -2.10 7.63 0.35
N THR A 139 -1.14 8.54 0.52
CA THR A 139 -0.97 9.69 -0.39
C THR A 139 -0.05 9.28 -1.54
N SER A 140 -0.56 9.27 -2.76
CA SER A 140 0.19 8.80 -3.92
C SER A 140 1.38 9.71 -4.22
N LEU A 141 2.49 9.13 -4.73
CA LEU A 141 3.59 9.90 -5.30
C LEU A 141 3.35 10.31 -6.75
N ASN A 142 2.25 9.86 -7.37
CA ASN A 142 1.89 10.29 -8.71
C ASN A 142 1.49 11.78 -8.70
N PRO A 143 2.15 12.64 -9.50
CA PRO A 143 1.84 14.07 -9.52
C PRO A 143 0.41 14.39 -9.97
N ASP A 144 -0.23 13.48 -10.71
CA ASP A 144 -1.60 13.63 -11.18
C ASP A 144 -2.64 13.13 -10.16
N ALA A 145 -2.23 12.52 -9.05
CA ALA A 145 -3.15 11.95 -8.05
C ALA A 145 -4.15 12.97 -7.47
N ASN A 146 -3.72 14.23 -7.33
CA ASN A 146 -4.58 15.31 -6.81
C ASN A 146 -5.64 15.79 -7.81
N LYS A 147 -5.62 15.30 -9.06
CA LYS A 147 -6.69 15.54 -10.04
C LYS A 147 -7.90 14.63 -9.80
N TYR A 148 -7.73 13.57 -9.01
CA TYR A 148 -8.79 12.65 -8.63
C TYR A 148 -9.30 12.96 -7.22
N PRO A 149 -10.58 12.69 -6.94
CA PRO A 149 -11.04 12.64 -5.56
C PRO A 149 -10.28 11.56 -4.79
N TRP A 150 -10.20 11.70 -3.46
CA TRP A 150 -9.71 10.62 -2.62
C TRP A 150 -10.62 9.39 -2.77
N PHE A 151 -10.02 8.23 -3.01
CA PHE A 151 -10.74 6.97 -3.01
C PHE A 151 -10.82 6.43 -1.58
N ILE A 152 -12.01 6.51 -0.98
CA ILE A 152 -12.24 6.11 0.41
C ILE A 152 -12.86 4.72 0.42
N ILE A 153 -12.16 3.77 1.05
CA ILE A 153 -12.62 2.41 1.30
C ILE A 153 -13.12 2.36 2.74
N MET A 154 -14.43 2.20 2.91
CA MET A 154 -15.04 1.98 4.22
C MET A 154 -15.42 0.50 4.34
N ASN A 155 -14.82 -0.21 5.29
CA ASN A 155 -15.16 -1.61 5.53
C ASN A 155 -16.39 -1.74 6.45
N GLY A 156 -17.34 -2.59 6.04
CA GLY A 156 -18.50 -2.97 6.84
C GLY A 156 -18.34 -4.36 7.46
N GLY A 157 -19.12 -4.64 8.51
CA GLY A 157 -19.17 -5.96 9.14
C GLY A 157 -17.87 -6.35 9.86
N ALA A 158 -17.47 -7.62 9.72
CA ALA A 158 -16.29 -8.18 10.38
C ALA A 158 -14.97 -7.91 9.63
N ALA A 159 -15.02 -7.19 8.50
CA ALA A 159 -13.85 -6.91 7.70
C ALA A 159 -12.90 -5.94 8.42
N ASN A 160 -11.60 -6.13 8.23
CA ASN A 160 -10.54 -5.26 8.73
C ASN A 160 -9.85 -4.53 7.55
N PHE A 161 -9.21 -3.38 7.79
CA PHE A 161 -8.48 -2.64 6.75
C PHE A 161 -7.42 -3.52 6.04
N TYR A 162 -6.88 -4.53 6.74
CA TYR A 162 -5.95 -5.48 6.13
C TYR A 162 -6.54 -6.13 4.89
N GLU A 163 -7.83 -6.47 4.83
CA GLU A 163 -8.42 -7.17 3.67
C GLU A 163 -8.31 -6.37 2.35
N PHE A 164 -8.19 -5.05 2.46
CA PHE A 164 -8.02 -4.16 1.32
C PHE A 164 -6.55 -3.83 1.06
N PHE A 165 -5.71 -3.98 2.08
CA PHE A 165 -4.31 -3.59 2.04
C PHE A 165 -3.36 -4.78 1.77
N VAL A 166 -3.67 -5.96 2.29
CA VAL A 166 -2.97 -7.24 2.06
C VAL A 166 -4.00 -8.35 1.84
N ASP A 167 -3.69 -9.33 0.98
CA ASP A 167 -4.59 -10.46 0.78
C ASP A 167 -4.41 -11.55 1.86
N LEU A 168 -5.22 -12.61 1.79
CA LEU A 168 -5.19 -13.74 2.73
C LEU A 168 -3.85 -14.51 2.75
N LYS A 169 -2.94 -14.22 1.83
CA LYS A 169 -1.59 -14.79 1.74
C LYS A 169 -0.51 -13.74 2.05
N ASN A 170 -0.89 -12.62 2.68
CA ASN A 170 -0.04 -11.46 2.96
C ASN A 170 0.57 -10.80 1.72
N ARG A 171 0.04 -11.07 0.52
CA ARG A 171 0.48 -10.40 -0.71
C ARG A 171 -0.17 -9.03 -0.82
N PRO A 172 0.33 -8.14 -1.69
CA PRO A 172 -0.24 -6.80 -1.83
C PRO A 172 -1.72 -6.83 -2.19
N GLY A 173 -2.53 -6.08 -1.44
CA GLY A 173 -3.95 -5.87 -1.69
C GLY A 173 -4.21 -4.66 -2.59
N TRP A 174 -5.44 -4.55 -3.08
CA TRP A 174 -5.87 -3.53 -4.04
C TRP A 174 -5.59 -2.08 -3.61
N GLY A 175 -5.67 -1.79 -2.30
CA GLY A 175 -5.36 -0.47 -1.77
C GLY A 175 -3.94 0.00 -2.08
N GLN A 176 -2.96 -0.93 -2.11
CA GLN A 176 -1.56 -0.60 -2.46
C GLN A 176 -1.41 -0.24 -3.94
N PHE A 177 -2.09 -0.99 -4.82
CA PHE A 177 -2.07 -0.75 -6.25
C PHE A 177 -2.76 0.59 -6.57
N LEU A 178 -3.97 0.82 -6.04
CA LEU A 178 -4.70 2.07 -6.25
C LEU A 178 -3.90 3.30 -5.78
N ALA A 179 -3.14 3.17 -4.69
CA ALA A 179 -2.28 4.23 -4.17
C ALA A 179 -1.12 4.63 -5.11
N GLN A 180 -0.80 3.83 -6.14
CA GLN A 180 0.16 4.24 -7.18
C GLN A 180 -0.42 5.28 -8.16
N LYS A 181 -1.76 5.44 -8.17
CA LYS A 181 -2.47 6.30 -9.12
C LYS A 181 -3.16 7.49 -8.47
N MET A 182 -3.80 7.26 -7.33
CA MET A 182 -4.64 8.24 -6.66
C MET A 182 -4.46 8.16 -5.15
N ASN A 183 -4.91 9.19 -4.44
CA ASN A 183 -4.93 9.14 -2.98
C ASN A 183 -6.00 8.16 -2.51
N VAL A 184 -5.63 7.28 -1.57
CA VAL A 184 -6.53 6.27 -1.01
C VAL A 184 -6.61 6.44 0.50
N MET A 185 -7.79 6.25 1.08
CA MET A 185 -7.96 6.13 2.53
C MET A 185 -8.75 4.87 2.84
N ILE A 186 -8.21 4.00 3.70
CA ILE A 186 -8.91 2.80 4.17
C ILE A 186 -9.36 3.05 5.60
N VAL A 187 -10.67 3.14 5.84
CA VAL A 187 -11.27 3.56 7.10
C VAL A 187 -11.83 2.35 7.83
N THR A 188 -11.31 2.05 9.01
CA THR A 188 -11.86 0.98 9.87
C THR A 188 -12.87 1.54 10.84
N ILE A 189 -13.96 0.80 11.01
CA ILE A 189 -15.01 1.13 11.97
C ILE A 189 -14.53 0.96 13.43
N PRO A 190 -15.10 1.71 14.39
CA PRO A 190 -14.74 1.58 15.80
C PRO A 190 -14.86 0.14 16.30
N GLY A 191 -13.89 -0.32 17.09
CA GLY A 191 -13.89 -1.68 17.65
C GLY A 191 -13.23 -2.75 16.77
N ASN A 192 -13.08 -2.54 15.45
CA ASN A 192 -12.53 -3.54 14.52
C ASN A 192 -11.00 -3.56 14.44
N PHE A 193 -10.30 -2.63 15.11
CA PHE A 193 -8.84 -2.57 15.12
C PHE A 193 -8.29 -2.35 16.53
N LYS A 194 -7.17 -3.01 16.85
CA LYS A 194 -6.37 -2.82 18.07
C LYS A 194 -4.89 -2.82 17.69
N TYR A 195 -4.09 -1.93 18.29
CA TYR A 195 -2.64 -1.94 18.11
C TYR A 195 -2.06 -3.27 18.58
N GLY A 196 -1.29 -3.94 17.72
CA GLY A 196 -0.76 -5.29 17.99
C GLY A 196 -1.79 -6.42 17.86
N GLY A 197 -3.04 -6.12 17.51
CA GLY A 197 -4.11 -7.10 17.39
C GLY A 197 -4.60 -7.65 18.73
N TRP A 198 -5.21 -8.83 18.69
CA TRP A 198 -5.69 -9.55 19.88
C TRP A 198 -4.89 -10.82 20.06
N GLU A 199 -4.26 -10.95 21.22
CA GLU A 199 -3.50 -12.14 21.60
C GLU A 199 -4.43 -13.28 22.02
N GLU A 200 -5.61 -12.95 22.55
CA GLU A 200 -6.53 -13.95 23.06
C GLU A 200 -7.29 -14.70 21.94
N PRO A 201 -7.59 -16.00 22.15
CA PRO A 201 -8.45 -16.77 21.25
C PRO A 201 -9.83 -16.13 21.05
N ILE A 202 -10.46 -16.40 19.91
CA ILE A 202 -11.79 -15.85 19.56
C ILE A 202 -12.84 -16.11 20.64
N GLN A 203 -12.75 -17.26 21.32
CA GLN A 203 -13.70 -17.69 22.37
C GLN A 203 -13.45 -17.02 23.72
N SER A 204 -12.35 -16.28 23.88
CA SER A 204 -12.00 -15.65 25.15
C SER A 204 -12.87 -14.42 25.41
N ALA A 205 -13.50 -14.37 26.58
CA ALA A 205 -14.20 -13.16 27.04
C ALA A 205 -13.26 -11.95 27.24
N LYS A 206 -11.95 -12.15 27.27
CA LYS A 206 -10.97 -11.06 27.32
C LYS A 206 -10.69 -10.45 25.95
N ARG A 207 -11.06 -11.14 24.86
CA ARG A 207 -10.95 -10.61 23.49
C ARG A 207 -12.07 -9.63 23.20
N GLN A 208 -11.91 -8.38 23.67
CA GLN A 208 -12.92 -7.33 23.54
C GLN A 208 -12.60 -6.35 22.40
N PRO A 209 -13.60 -5.83 21.67
CA PRO A 209 -13.38 -4.76 20.69
C PRO A 209 -12.67 -3.55 21.33
N GLN A 210 -11.81 -2.88 20.56
CA GLN A 210 -11.10 -1.69 21.03
C GLN A 210 -11.79 -0.43 20.49
N TYR A 211 -12.66 0.18 21.29
CA TYR A 211 -13.39 1.40 20.89
C TYR A 211 -12.61 2.70 21.12
N LEU A 212 -11.63 2.66 22.03
CA LEU A 212 -10.68 3.74 22.31
C LEU A 212 -9.28 3.14 22.27
N LEU A 213 -8.37 3.68 21.46
CA LEU A 213 -7.06 3.07 21.20
C LEU A 213 -5.99 3.40 22.24
N ASP A 214 -6.25 4.34 23.13
CA ASP A 214 -5.33 4.79 24.18
C ASP A 214 -5.56 4.10 25.54
N ARG A 215 -6.64 3.35 25.70
CA ARG A 215 -6.99 2.65 26.95
C ARG A 215 -7.92 1.47 26.72
N ASP A 216 -7.85 0.50 27.61
CA ASP A 216 -8.88 -0.53 27.72
C ASP A 216 -10.15 0.02 28.38
N LEU A 217 -11.29 -0.55 28.00
CA LEU A 217 -12.60 -0.19 28.55
C LEU A 217 -13.09 -1.29 29.50
N PRO A 218 -13.85 -0.93 30.56
CA PRO A 218 -14.58 -1.91 31.35
C PRO A 218 -15.53 -2.73 30.47
N ILE A 219 -15.69 -4.02 30.77
CA ILE A 219 -16.51 -4.95 29.98
C ILE A 219 -17.93 -4.39 29.74
N GLY A 220 -18.57 -3.86 30.79
CA GLY A 220 -19.92 -3.30 30.65
C GLY A 220 -20.01 -2.09 29.72
N GLU A 221 -18.97 -1.25 29.64
CA GLU A 221 -18.92 -0.16 28.67
C GLU A 221 -18.73 -0.69 27.24
N SER A 222 -17.84 -1.66 27.06
CA SER A 222 -17.63 -2.34 25.77
C SER A 222 -18.91 -2.99 25.25
N GLU A 223 -19.68 -3.65 26.12
CA GLU A 223 -20.97 -4.27 25.77
C GLU A 223 -22.02 -3.24 25.32
N VAL A 224 -22.12 -2.11 26.02
CA VAL A 224 -23.02 -1.01 25.64
C VAL A 224 -22.62 -0.45 24.28
N ARG A 225 -21.33 -0.20 24.07
CA ARG A 225 -20.82 0.31 22.78
C ARG A 225 -21.07 -0.67 21.64
N ASN A 226 -20.84 -1.96 21.86
CA ASN A 226 -21.12 -3.00 20.89
C ASN A 226 -22.61 -3.07 20.51
N THR A 227 -23.48 -2.91 21.51
CA THR A 227 -24.93 -2.83 21.32
C THR A 227 -25.32 -1.62 20.47
N LEU A 228 -24.73 -0.45 20.73
CA LEU A 228 -25.00 0.79 20.00
C LEU A 228 -24.49 0.76 18.56
N LEU A 229 -23.35 0.10 18.31
CA LEU A 229 -22.75 -0.02 16.98
C LEU A 229 -23.48 -1.05 16.11
N ASN A 230 -23.77 -2.25 16.64
CA ASN A 230 -24.37 -3.34 15.86
C ASN A 230 -25.89 -3.22 15.68
N ASN A 231 -26.64 -2.74 16.68
CA ASN A 231 -28.11 -2.67 16.56
C ASN A 231 -28.60 -1.51 15.68
N ARG A 232 -27.75 -0.52 15.38
CA ARG A 232 -28.15 0.58 14.49
C ARG A 232 -28.10 0.19 13.01
N VAL A 233 -27.26 -0.77 12.61
CA VAL A 233 -27.17 -1.23 11.21
C VAL A 233 -28.39 -2.05 10.81
N VAL A 234 -29.02 -2.77 11.75
CA VAL A 234 -30.22 -3.59 11.47
C VAL A 234 -31.51 -2.76 11.49
N MET A 235 -31.56 -1.69 12.30
CA MET A 235 -32.79 -0.92 12.53
C MET A 235 -32.94 0.34 11.66
N GLN A 236 -31.89 0.77 10.95
CA GLN A 236 -31.93 2.04 10.20
C GLN A 236 -31.95 1.94 8.67
N GLY A 237 -31.77 0.74 8.08
CA GLY A 237 -31.87 0.56 6.63
C GLY A 237 -30.72 1.19 5.86
#